data_AF-E3GXH5-F1
#
_entry.id   AF-E3GXH5-F1
#
_cell.length_a   1.000
_cell.length_b   1.000
_cell.length_c   1.000
_cell.angle_alpha   90.00
_cell.angle_beta   90.00
_cell.angle_gamma   90.00
#
_symmetry.space_group_name_H-M   'P 1'
#
loop_
_entity.id
_entity.type
_entity.pdbx_description
1 polymer ?
#
loop_
_entity_poly.entity_id
_entity_poly.type
_entity_poly.pdbx_seq_one_letter_code
_entity_poly.pdbx_strand_id
1 'polypeptide(L)'
;MKCPNCGSRDLEILKSETEIKKHKEIKRALFRCRKCDTVFRDVLGREIPIKINVIVSKYEKSWKEKIFVLPSKKFSVGDIIQTESGASKITSIEKSDGTRVKKCKAQDIDTLWTVTLEKPARIGLSIDFGGEILSKKLEVDRNLTFGIGDTIKIGKHVVKIRAIRTKKKTIRTGSDKAKNIKRLYTVPLKPDAPYKYDLTSLVIS
;
A
#
# COMPACT_ATOMS: atom_id res chain seq x y z
N MET A 1 -8.05 -20.66 -30.34
CA MET A 1 -8.35 -20.69 -31.78
C MET A 1 -8.63 -22.13 -32.19
N LYS A 2 -9.50 -22.35 -33.17
CA LYS A 2 -9.82 -23.65 -33.75
C LYS A 2 -10.02 -23.47 -35.26
N CYS A 3 -9.69 -24.47 -36.05
CA CYS A 3 -9.99 -24.48 -37.47
C CYS A 3 -11.51 -24.36 -37.68
N PRO A 4 -12.00 -23.42 -38.50
CA PRO A 4 -13.43 -23.24 -38.73
C PRO A 4 -14.06 -24.41 -39.50
N ASN A 5 -13.26 -25.17 -40.24
CA ASN A 5 -13.72 -26.30 -41.04
C ASN A 5 -13.82 -27.60 -40.23
N CYS A 6 -12.77 -27.97 -39.48
CA CYS A 6 -12.70 -29.27 -38.79
C CYS A 6 -12.60 -29.19 -37.25
N GLY A 7 -12.58 -27.98 -36.68
CA GLY A 7 -12.48 -27.77 -35.23
C GLY A 7 -11.11 -28.08 -34.60
N SER A 8 -10.13 -28.54 -35.38
CA SER A 8 -8.77 -28.85 -34.88
C SER A 8 -8.06 -27.63 -34.29
N ARG A 9 -7.25 -27.85 -33.25
CA ARG A 9 -6.35 -26.83 -32.65
C ARG A 9 -4.93 -26.88 -33.20
N ASP A 10 -4.62 -27.86 -34.04
CA ASP A 10 -3.32 -28.01 -34.68
C ASP A 10 -3.23 -27.10 -35.91
N LEU A 11 -2.62 -25.93 -35.69
CA LEU A 11 -2.60 -24.79 -36.60
C LEU A 11 -1.16 -24.30 -36.79
N GLU A 12 -0.76 -24.11 -38.04
CA GLU A 12 0.51 -23.49 -38.45
C GLU A 12 0.30 -22.03 -38.83
N ILE A 13 1.20 -21.14 -38.42
CA ILE A 13 1.16 -19.72 -38.78
C ILE A 13 1.95 -19.53 -40.08
N LEU A 14 1.26 -19.13 -41.15
CA LEU A 14 1.87 -18.85 -42.46
C LEU A 14 2.39 -17.41 -42.56
N LYS A 15 1.61 -16.46 -42.08
CA LYS A 15 1.95 -15.02 -42.06
C LYS A 15 1.37 -14.40 -40.80
N SER A 16 2.06 -13.43 -40.22
CA SER A 16 1.50 -12.61 -39.16
C SER A 16 1.96 -11.17 -39.25
N GLU A 17 1.05 -10.25 -38.96
CA GLU A 17 1.29 -8.83 -38.87
C GLU A 17 0.82 -8.36 -37.49
N THR A 18 1.65 -7.56 -36.81
CA THR A 18 1.32 -6.99 -35.50
C THR A 18 1.11 -5.50 -35.65
N GLU A 19 -0.05 -5.03 -35.24
CA GLU A 19 -0.43 -3.62 -35.24
C GLU A 19 -0.64 -3.15 -33.79
N ILE A 20 0.02 -2.08 -33.38
CA ILE A 20 -0.18 -1.47 -32.07
C ILE A 20 -1.03 -0.20 -32.25
N LYS A 21 -2.22 -0.17 -31.65
CA LYS A 21 -3.11 1.00 -31.65
C LYS A 21 -3.46 1.41 -30.22
N LYS A 22 -3.06 2.63 -29.83
CA LYS A 22 -3.17 3.18 -28.47
C LYS A 22 -2.54 2.25 -27.42
N HIS A 23 -3.36 1.39 -26.82
CA HIS A 23 -2.96 0.45 -25.77
C HIS A 23 -3.44 -0.98 -26.07
N LYS A 24 -3.64 -1.29 -27.36
CA LYS A 24 -3.99 -2.64 -27.83
C LYS A 24 -2.97 -3.09 -28.86
N GLU A 25 -2.48 -4.30 -28.67
CA GLU A 25 -1.70 -5.03 -29.65
C GLU A 25 -2.65 -5.98 -30.38
N ILE A 26 -2.74 -5.82 -31.68
CA ILE A 26 -3.60 -6.60 -32.57
C ILE A 26 -2.68 -7.38 -33.51
N LYS A 27 -2.58 -8.69 -33.30
CA LYS A 27 -1.84 -9.59 -34.18
C LYS A 27 -2.81 -10.27 -35.14
N ARG A 28 -2.73 -9.94 -36.41
CA ARG A 28 -3.46 -10.60 -37.50
C ARG A 28 -2.61 -11.74 -38.03
N ALA A 29 -3.11 -12.95 -38.01
CA ALA A 29 -2.35 -14.11 -38.48
C ALA A 29 -3.17 -14.93 -39.48
N LEU A 30 -2.47 -15.42 -40.52
CA LEU A 30 -2.96 -16.40 -41.47
C LEU A 30 -2.55 -17.78 -40.97
N PHE A 31 -3.52 -18.62 -40.65
CA PHE A 31 -3.30 -19.97 -40.16
C PHE A 31 -3.59 -21.00 -41.24
N ARG A 32 -2.83 -22.09 -41.26
CA ARG A 32 -3.13 -23.32 -42.00
C ARG A 32 -3.41 -24.43 -41.00
N CYS A 33 -4.55 -25.11 -41.14
CA CYS A 33 -4.84 -26.28 -40.32
C CYS A 33 -4.02 -27.48 -40.80
N ARG A 34 -3.22 -28.10 -39.92
CA ARG A 34 -2.44 -29.29 -40.29
C ARG A 34 -3.27 -30.55 -40.52
N LYS A 35 -4.56 -30.55 -40.12
CA LYS A 35 -5.47 -31.70 -40.23
C LYS A 35 -6.30 -31.72 -41.51
N CYS A 36 -6.73 -30.57 -42.00
CA CYS A 36 -7.64 -30.46 -43.14
C CYS A 36 -7.20 -29.40 -44.16
N ASP A 37 -5.97 -28.90 -44.02
CA ASP A 37 -5.33 -27.89 -44.89
C ASP A 37 -6.07 -26.57 -45.07
N THR A 38 -7.18 -26.36 -44.35
CA THR A 38 -7.95 -25.11 -44.43
C THR A 38 -7.10 -23.94 -43.98
N VAL A 39 -6.96 -22.94 -44.85
CA VAL A 39 -6.29 -21.68 -44.57
C VAL A 39 -7.33 -20.64 -44.17
N PHE A 40 -7.12 -19.96 -43.04
CA PHE A 40 -8.04 -18.94 -42.54
C PHE A 40 -7.29 -17.84 -41.80
N ARG A 41 -7.91 -16.65 -41.70
CA ARG A 41 -7.37 -15.52 -40.92
C ARG A 41 -8.03 -15.47 -39.55
N ASP A 42 -7.23 -15.18 -38.53
CA ASP A 42 -7.73 -14.88 -37.19
C ASP A 42 -6.98 -13.67 -36.60
N VAL A 43 -7.61 -13.01 -35.63
CA VAL A 43 -7.11 -11.78 -35.01
C VAL A 43 -6.97 -11.97 -33.50
N LEU A 44 -5.75 -11.77 -33.01
CA LEU A 44 -5.41 -11.86 -31.59
C LEU A 44 -5.25 -10.43 -31.03
N GLY A 45 -6.14 -10.03 -30.14
CA GLY A 45 -6.04 -8.76 -29.42
C GLY A 45 -5.59 -8.97 -27.98
N ARG A 46 -4.58 -8.22 -27.53
CA ARG A 46 -4.28 -8.06 -26.09
C ARG A 46 -4.12 -6.60 -25.71
N GLU A 47 -4.45 -6.27 -24.47
CA GLU A 47 -4.20 -4.95 -23.92
C GLU A 47 -2.75 -4.82 -23.44
N ILE A 48 -2.13 -3.69 -23.75
CA ILE A 48 -0.79 -3.33 -23.29
C ILE A 48 -0.97 -2.56 -21.98
N PRO A 49 -0.34 -3.00 -20.86
CA PRO A 49 -0.38 -2.25 -19.62
C PRO A 49 0.13 -0.81 -19.79
N ILE A 50 -0.59 0.13 -19.18
CA ILE A 50 -0.21 1.54 -19.13
C ILE A 50 0.33 1.90 -17.76
N LYS A 51 1.13 2.95 -17.73
CA LYS A 51 1.72 3.49 -16.51
C LYS A 51 0.82 4.58 -15.94
N ILE A 52 0.42 4.45 -14.68
CA ILE A 52 -0.39 5.45 -13.97
C ILE A 52 0.41 6.01 -12.80
N ASN A 53 0.29 7.32 -12.55
CA ASN A 53 0.88 7.96 -11.38
C ASN A 53 0.08 7.62 -10.12
N VAL A 54 0.78 7.31 -9.04
CA VAL A 54 0.18 7.08 -7.72
C VAL A 54 0.87 7.98 -6.72
N ILE A 55 0.11 8.83 -6.03
CA ILE A 55 0.61 9.56 -4.87
C ILE A 55 0.31 8.73 -3.63
N VAL A 56 1.35 8.29 -2.94
CA VAL A 56 1.26 7.50 -1.71
C VAL A 56 1.47 8.44 -0.53
N SER A 57 0.48 8.54 0.33
CA SER A 57 0.53 9.36 1.54
C SER A 57 0.79 8.49 2.78
N LYS A 58 1.81 8.84 3.56
CA LYS A 58 2.13 8.30 4.89
C LYS A 58 2.26 9.46 5.88
N TYR A 59 1.22 9.64 6.69
CA TYR A 59 1.15 10.75 7.63
C TYR A 59 1.31 12.12 6.93
N GLU A 60 2.25 12.95 7.36
CA GLU A 60 2.54 14.26 6.76
C GLU A 60 3.41 14.16 5.51
N LYS A 61 3.90 12.96 5.15
CA LYS A 61 4.75 12.75 3.98
C LYS A 61 3.93 12.14 2.84
N SER A 62 4.21 12.61 1.63
CA SER A 62 3.70 12.00 0.40
C SER A 62 4.81 11.91 -0.64
N TRP A 63 4.79 10.87 -1.44
CA TRP A 63 5.72 10.71 -2.56
C TRP A 63 4.99 10.09 -3.75
N LYS A 64 5.64 10.16 -4.92
CA LYS A 64 5.10 9.68 -6.18
C LYS A 64 5.68 8.32 -6.51
N GLU A 65 4.80 7.37 -6.77
CA GLU A 65 5.09 6.05 -7.33
C GLU A 65 4.34 5.86 -8.65
N LYS A 66 4.60 4.75 -9.33
CA LYS A 66 3.93 4.41 -10.58
C LYS A 66 3.53 2.93 -10.57
N ILE A 67 2.38 2.62 -11.16
CA ILE A 67 1.90 1.25 -11.31
C ILE A 67 1.63 0.95 -12.79
N PHE A 68 1.74 -0.33 -13.16
CA PHE A 68 1.42 -0.81 -14.51
C PHE A 68 0.12 -1.61 -14.49
N VAL A 69 -0.87 -1.16 -15.25
CA VAL A 69 -2.22 -1.71 -15.20
C VAL A 69 -2.86 -1.75 -16.58
N LEU A 70 -3.79 -2.68 -16.79
CA LEU A 70 -4.51 -2.75 -18.06
C LEU A 70 -5.40 -1.50 -18.24
N PRO A 71 -5.43 -0.88 -19.43
CA PRO A 71 -6.28 0.27 -19.79
C PRO A 71 -7.76 0.10 -19.43
N SER A 72 -8.29 -1.12 -19.57
CA SER A 72 -9.69 -1.42 -19.25
C SER A 72 -9.98 -1.56 -17.76
N LYS A 73 -8.96 -1.71 -16.90
CA LYS A 73 -9.13 -1.88 -15.46
C LYS A 73 -9.82 -0.66 -14.87
N LYS A 74 -10.89 -0.91 -14.11
CA LYS A 74 -11.61 0.14 -13.38
C LYS A 74 -11.05 0.25 -11.97
N PHE A 75 -10.92 1.48 -11.49
CA PHE A 75 -10.59 1.82 -10.11
C PHE A 75 -11.73 2.58 -9.47
N SER A 76 -11.93 2.36 -8.18
CA SER A 76 -12.89 3.09 -7.35
C SER A 76 -12.21 3.62 -6.10
N VAL A 77 -12.71 4.74 -5.59
CA VAL A 77 -12.29 5.25 -4.27
C VAL A 77 -12.66 4.20 -3.23
N GLY A 78 -11.68 3.83 -2.40
CA GLY A 78 -11.80 2.76 -1.41
C GLY A 78 -11.10 1.46 -1.79
N ASP A 79 -10.79 1.25 -3.07
CA ASP A 79 -10.05 0.06 -3.52
C ASP A 79 -8.64 0.02 -2.91
N ILE A 80 -8.12 -1.20 -2.74
CA ILE A 80 -6.75 -1.43 -2.30
C ILE A 80 -5.92 -1.84 -3.53
N ILE A 81 -4.81 -1.14 -3.73
CA ILE A 81 -3.84 -1.42 -4.80
C ILE A 81 -2.48 -1.76 -4.20
N GLN A 82 -1.69 -2.53 -4.94
CA GLN A 82 -0.29 -2.79 -4.62
C GLN A 82 0.59 -1.72 -5.26
N THR A 83 1.44 -1.10 -4.46
CA THR A 83 2.46 -0.14 -4.89
C THR A 83 3.84 -0.62 -4.43
N GLU A 84 4.91 0.09 -4.76
CA GLU A 84 6.27 -0.30 -4.33
C GLU A 84 6.41 -0.25 -2.80
N SER A 85 5.73 0.70 -2.17
CA SER A 85 5.62 0.81 -0.70
C SER A 85 4.58 -0.12 -0.06
N GLY A 86 4.06 -1.10 -0.80
CA GLY A 86 3.10 -2.09 -0.31
C GLY A 86 1.64 -1.72 -0.56
N ALA A 87 0.74 -2.24 0.28
CA ALA A 87 -0.70 -2.07 0.09
C ALA A 87 -1.16 -0.64 0.41
N SER A 88 -1.83 -0.01 -0.54
CA SER A 88 -2.33 1.36 -0.40
C SER A 88 -3.80 1.46 -0.78
N LYS A 89 -4.58 2.21 0.00
CA LYS A 89 -6.01 2.43 -0.23
C LYS A 89 -6.23 3.71 -1.03
N ILE A 90 -7.01 3.63 -2.10
CA ILE A 90 -7.39 4.79 -2.92
C ILE A 90 -8.31 5.71 -2.12
N THR A 91 -7.94 7.00 -2.05
CA THR A 91 -8.72 8.05 -1.39
C THR A 91 -9.31 9.04 -2.39
N SER A 92 -8.66 9.25 -3.55
CA SER A 92 -9.17 10.10 -4.63
C SER A 92 -8.62 9.64 -5.98
N ILE A 93 -9.40 9.85 -7.03
CA ILE A 93 -9.04 9.53 -8.42
C ILE A 93 -9.12 10.82 -9.23
N GLU A 94 -8.02 11.20 -9.85
CA GLU A 94 -7.91 12.40 -10.69
C GLU A 94 -7.75 12.00 -12.15
N LYS A 95 -8.60 12.56 -13.01
CA LYS A 95 -8.59 12.33 -14.44
C LYS A 95 -7.64 13.30 -15.14
N SER A 96 -7.28 13.00 -16.38
CA SER A 96 -6.41 13.85 -17.21
C SER A 96 -6.98 15.22 -17.53
N ASP A 97 -8.29 15.43 -17.35
CA ASP A 97 -8.97 16.73 -17.46
C ASP A 97 -8.96 17.52 -16.12
N GLY A 98 -8.27 17.02 -15.10
CA GLY A 98 -8.21 17.61 -13.76
C GLY A 98 -9.41 17.31 -12.86
N THR A 99 -10.45 16.65 -13.38
CA THR A 99 -11.65 16.36 -12.57
C THR A 99 -11.41 15.20 -11.61
N ARG A 100 -12.09 15.24 -10.45
CA ARG A 100 -12.06 14.17 -9.45
C ARG A 100 -13.34 13.35 -9.49
N VAL A 101 -13.18 12.04 -9.57
CA VAL A 101 -14.31 11.10 -9.71
C VAL A 101 -14.21 9.97 -8.69
N LYS A 102 -15.34 9.33 -8.39
CA LYS A 102 -15.39 8.17 -7.48
C LYS A 102 -14.92 6.87 -8.14
N LYS A 103 -15.00 6.79 -9.47
CA LYS A 103 -14.62 5.61 -10.25
C LYS A 103 -14.17 6.02 -11.65
N CYS A 104 -13.15 5.35 -12.19
CA CYS A 104 -12.64 5.64 -13.53
C CYS A 104 -11.92 4.42 -14.12
N LYS A 105 -11.77 4.37 -15.45
CA LYS A 105 -10.88 3.39 -16.10
C LYS A 105 -9.44 3.88 -16.02
N ALA A 106 -8.50 2.94 -15.97
CA ALA A 106 -7.06 3.16 -15.98
C ALA A 106 -6.62 4.19 -17.05
N GLN A 107 -7.10 4.03 -18.28
CA GLN A 107 -6.74 4.89 -19.41
C GLN A 107 -7.18 6.35 -19.29
N ASP A 108 -8.14 6.65 -18.41
CA ASP A 108 -8.72 7.98 -18.24
C ASP A 108 -8.21 8.65 -16.94
N ILE A 109 -7.31 7.97 -16.20
CA ILE A 109 -6.74 8.44 -14.95
C ILE A 109 -5.38 9.09 -15.22
N ASP A 110 -5.19 10.29 -14.67
CA ASP A 110 -3.86 10.89 -14.57
C ASP A 110 -3.15 10.42 -13.30
N THR A 111 -3.82 10.59 -12.15
CA THR A 111 -3.22 10.35 -10.84
C THR A 111 -4.18 9.66 -9.87
N LEU A 112 -3.70 8.60 -9.21
CA LEU A 112 -4.36 7.97 -8.07
C LEU A 112 -3.79 8.54 -6.77
N TRP A 113 -4.66 9.05 -5.91
CA TRP A 113 -4.29 9.48 -4.57
C TRP A 113 -4.59 8.36 -3.59
N THR A 114 -3.61 8.01 -2.77
CA THR A 114 -3.70 6.85 -1.88
C THR A 114 -3.11 7.12 -0.50
N VAL A 115 -3.53 6.31 0.47
CA VAL A 115 -2.95 6.25 1.80
C VAL A 115 -2.41 4.85 2.02
N THR A 116 -1.13 4.73 2.41
CA THR A 116 -0.52 3.43 2.71
C THR A 116 -1.18 2.78 3.92
N LEU A 117 -1.43 1.47 3.83
CA LEU A 117 -1.92 0.64 4.93
C LEU A 117 -0.76 0.15 5.82
N GLU A 118 0.47 0.19 5.29
CA GLU A 118 1.72 -0.23 5.94
C GLU A 118 2.29 0.82 6.91
N LYS A 119 1.57 1.91 7.19
CA LYS A 119 2.04 2.92 8.13
C LYS A 119 2.20 2.34 9.55
N PRO A 120 3.32 2.62 10.26
CA PRO A 120 3.53 2.19 11.64
C PRO A 120 2.47 2.80 12.56
N ALA A 121 2.28 2.29 13.78
CA ALA A 121 1.42 2.93 14.76
C ALA A 121 2.08 4.19 15.33
N ARG A 122 1.38 5.32 15.29
CA ARG A 122 1.80 6.54 16.00
C ARG A 122 1.22 6.59 17.40
N ILE A 123 2.09 6.58 18.40
CA ILE A 123 1.72 6.68 19.81
C ILE A 123 2.37 7.91 20.44
N GLY A 124 1.65 8.59 21.33
CA GLY A 124 2.24 9.60 22.20
C GLY A 124 2.99 8.96 23.36
N LEU A 125 4.00 9.63 23.86
CA LEU A 125 4.69 9.30 25.10
C LEU A 125 4.73 10.56 25.96
N SER A 126 4.28 10.46 27.20
CA SER A 126 4.42 11.49 28.23
C SER A 126 5.34 10.99 29.32
N ILE A 127 6.45 11.68 29.53
CA ILE A 127 7.37 11.43 30.64
C ILE A 127 7.11 12.49 31.70
N ASP A 128 6.64 12.07 32.87
CA ASP A 128 6.33 12.94 34.01
C ASP A 128 7.52 13.01 34.97
N PHE A 129 8.17 14.17 35.04
CA PHE A 129 9.26 14.49 35.95
C PHE A 129 8.77 15.12 37.27
N GLY A 130 7.63 14.66 37.79
CA GLY A 130 7.06 15.18 39.04
C GLY A 130 6.29 16.48 38.86
N GLY A 131 5.58 16.62 37.74
CA GLY A 131 4.79 17.80 37.38
C GLY A 131 5.19 18.43 36.05
N GLU A 132 6.46 18.30 35.65
CA GLU A 132 6.94 18.70 34.33
C GLU A 132 6.81 17.54 33.34
N ILE A 133 6.04 17.73 32.25
CA ILE A 133 5.75 16.67 31.28
C ILE A 133 6.52 16.90 29.98
N LEU A 134 7.45 15.99 29.67
CA LEU A 134 8.06 15.89 28.35
C LEU A 134 7.18 15.02 27.45
N SER A 135 6.60 15.61 26.40
CA SER A 135 5.80 14.88 25.41
C SER A 135 6.62 14.56 24.16
N LYS A 136 6.61 13.30 23.74
CA LYS A 136 7.19 12.80 22.49
C LYS A 136 6.15 12.02 21.68
N LYS A 137 6.42 11.82 20.39
CA LYS A 137 5.66 10.93 19.51
C LYS A 137 6.58 9.84 19.00
N LEU A 138 6.06 8.63 18.87
CA LEU A 138 6.80 7.45 18.40
C LEU A 138 6.08 6.82 17.22
N GLU A 139 6.84 6.39 16.20
CA GLU A 139 6.36 5.50 15.14
C GLU A 139 6.88 4.09 15.38
N VAL A 140 6.00 3.19 15.85
CA VAL A 140 6.36 1.82 16.24
C VAL A 140 5.61 0.78 15.42
N ASP A 141 6.11 -0.44 15.39
CA ASP A 141 5.37 -1.57 14.81
C ASP A 141 3.98 -1.70 15.44
N ARG A 142 2.97 -1.98 14.60
CA ARG A 142 1.56 -1.99 15.01
C ARG A 142 1.22 -3.14 15.97
N ASN A 143 1.98 -4.23 15.90
CA ASN A 143 1.79 -5.44 16.69
C ASN A 143 2.67 -5.47 17.95
N LEU A 144 3.66 -4.57 18.06
CA LEU A 144 4.42 -4.38 19.29
C LEU A 144 3.45 -4.15 20.47
N THR A 145 3.68 -4.88 21.56
CA THR A 145 2.82 -4.84 22.74
C THR A 145 3.53 -4.11 23.87
N PHE A 146 2.83 -3.15 24.49
CA PHE A 146 3.32 -2.42 25.65
C PHE A 146 2.54 -2.83 26.89
N GLY A 147 3.25 -3.27 27.92
CA GLY A 147 2.71 -3.62 29.22
C GLY A 147 2.93 -2.51 30.26
N ILE A 148 1.98 -2.40 31.19
CA ILE A 148 2.21 -1.61 32.40
C ILE A 148 3.44 -2.19 33.13
N GLY A 149 4.37 -1.31 33.51
CA GLY A 149 5.62 -1.70 34.13
C GLY A 149 6.78 -1.92 33.17
N ASP A 150 6.54 -2.01 31.86
CA ASP A 150 7.62 -2.09 30.87
C ASP A 150 8.51 -0.86 30.96
N THR A 151 9.81 -1.07 30.76
CA THR A 151 10.84 -0.02 30.74
C THR A 151 11.30 0.25 29.32
N ILE A 152 11.36 1.54 28.97
CA ILE A 152 11.65 2.01 27.62
C ILE A 152 12.78 3.03 27.71
N LYS A 153 13.78 2.91 26.84
CA LYS A 153 14.81 3.92 26.62
C LYS A 153 14.44 4.82 25.45
N ILE A 154 14.50 6.13 25.69
CA ILE A 154 14.20 7.20 24.72
C ILE A 154 15.23 8.31 24.88
N GLY A 155 16.18 8.38 23.95
CA GLY A 155 17.32 9.28 24.03
C GLY A 155 18.16 8.96 25.27
N LYS A 156 18.34 9.96 26.14
CA LYS A 156 19.06 9.84 27.42
C LYS A 156 18.18 9.35 28.58
N HIS A 157 16.87 9.15 28.37
CA HIS A 157 15.94 8.82 29.44
C HIS A 157 15.55 7.34 29.39
N VAL A 158 15.64 6.67 30.54
CA VAL A 158 14.97 5.38 30.76
C VAL A 158 13.69 5.66 31.54
N VAL A 159 12.57 5.13 31.08
CA VAL A 159 11.24 5.43 31.64
C VAL A 159 10.44 4.16 31.86
N LYS A 160 9.58 4.14 32.88
CA LYS A 160 8.66 3.04 33.19
C LYS A 160 7.23 3.41 32.87
N ILE A 161 6.50 2.54 32.18
CA ILE A 161 5.08 2.76 31.87
C ILE A 161 4.23 2.60 33.13
N ARG A 162 3.45 3.64 33.48
CA ARG A 162 2.49 3.63 34.60
C ARG A 162 1.04 3.52 34.16
N ALA A 163 0.71 4.08 33.00
CA ALA A 163 -0.64 4.00 32.45
C ALA A 163 -0.59 4.03 30.92
N ILE A 164 -1.58 3.39 30.30
CA ILE A 164 -1.71 3.35 28.84
C ILE A 164 -3.08 3.92 28.47
N ARG A 165 -3.10 5.01 27.70
CA ARG A 165 -4.32 5.50 27.05
C ARG A 165 -4.52 4.71 25.76
N THR A 166 -5.48 3.81 25.75
CA THR A 166 -5.93 3.12 24.53
C THR A 166 -6.92 4.01 23.76
N LYS A 167 -7.36 3.55 22.57
CA LYS A 167 -8.40 4.23 21.79
C LYS A 167 -9.71 4.39 22.56
N LYS A 168 -10.04 3.43 23.43
CA LYS A 168 -11.32 3.33 24.17
C LYS A 168 -11.21 3.85 25.61
N LYS A 169 -10.18 3.44 26.35
CA LYS A 169 -10.04 3.73 27.78
C LYS A 169 -8.59 3.87 28.23
N THR A 170 -8.38 4.38 29.44
CA THR A 170 -7.07 4.33 30.11
C THR A 170 -6.98 3.05 30.93
N ILE A 171 -5.88 2.32 30.83
CA ILE A 171 -5.61 1.13 31.64
C ILE A 171 -4.40 1.37 32.55
N ARG A 172 -4.44 0.78 33.74
CA ARG A 172 -3.37 0.80 34.75
C ARG A 172 -2.88 -0.61 35.11
N THR A 173 -3.41 -1.64 34.46
CA THR A 173 -2.98 -3.03 34.56
C THR A 173 -3.03 -3.67 33.16
N GLY A 174 -2.23 -4.71 32.94
CA GLY A 174 -2.18 -5.45 31.68
C GLY A 174 -1.33 -4.79 30.59
N SER A 175 -1.64 -5.11 29.33
CA SER A 175 -0.91 -4.66 28.14
C SER A 175 -1.85 -4.45 26.95
N ASP A 176 -1.39 -3.73 25.92
CA ASP A 176 -2.12 -3.61 24.66
C ASP A 176 -1.14 -3.45 23.47
N LYS A 177 -1.62 -3.74 22.26
CA LYS A 177 -0.87 -3.57 21.02
C LYS A 177 -0.79 -2.10 20.64
N ALA A 178 0.33 -1.66 20.06
CA ALA A 178 0.57 -0.27 19.66
C ALA A 178 -0.55 0.29 18.77
N LYS A 179 -1.13 -0.52 17.86
CA LYS A 179 -2.27 -0.12 17.03
C LYS A 179 -3.52 0.35 17.79
N ASN A 180 -3.65 -0.03 19.07
CA ASN A 180 -4.75 0.32 19.95
C ASN A 180 -4.39 1.44 20.93
N ILE A 181 -3.12 1.81 21.03
CA ILE A 181 -2.60 2.79 21.98
C ILE A 181 -2.66 4.18 21.36
N LYS A 182 -3.13 5.16 22.14
CA LYS A 182 -3.05 6.60 21.84
C LYS A 182 -1.84 7.22 22.53
N ARG A 183 -1.59 6.89 23.80
CA ARG A 183 -0.50 7.47 24.59
C ARG A 183 -0.02 6.53 25.69
N LEU A 184 1.29 6.52 25.93
CA LEU A 184 1.94 5.93 27.09
C LEU A 184 2.24 7.03 28.11
N TYR A 185 1.85 6.83 29.36
CA TYR A 185 2.24 7.68 30.49
C TYR A 185 3.33 6.98 31.27
N THR A 186 4.46 7.65 31.42
CA THR A 186 5.67 7.08 31.98
C THR A 186 6.26 8.00 33.03
N VAL A 187 7.08 7.41 33.90
CA VAL A 187 7.92 8.13 34.85
C VAL A 187 9.38 7.80 34.60
N PRO A 188 10.31 8.74 34.81
CA PRO A 188 11.72 8.47 34.66
C PRO A 188 12.21 7.44 35.68
N LEU A 189 13.21 6.66 35.25
CA LEU A 189 14.04 5.80 36.09
C LEU A 189 15.46 6.35 36.10
N LYS A 190 16.35 5.71 36.87
CA LYS A 190 17.78 6.00 36.81
C LYS A 190 18.31 5.75 35.38
N PRO A 191 19.28 6.54 34.88
CA PRO A 191 19.78 6.42 33.51
C PRO A 191 20.35 5.04 33.14
N ASP A 192 20.89 4.33 34.13
CA ASP A 192 21.48 2.98 34.04
C ASP A 192 20.46 1.85 34.25
N ALA A 193 19.18 2.18 34.51
CA ALA A 193 18.16 1.18 34.73
C ALA A 193 17.96 0.28 33.50
N PRO A 194 17.71 -1.02 33.69
CA PRO A 194 17.48 -1.94 32.58
C PRO A 194 16.21 -1.54 31.82
N TYR A 195 16.32 -1.54 30.49
CA TYR A 195 15.21 -1.27 29.58
C TYR A 195 14.88 -2.50 28.75
N LYS A 196 13.58 -2.68 28.50
CA LYS A 196 13.07 -3.74 27.64
C LYS A 196 13.15 -3.36 26.16
N TYR A 197 12.96 -2.08 25.86
CA TYR A 197 12.96 -1.56 24.50
C TYR A 197 13.80 -0.30 24.40
N ASP A 198 14.66 -0.20 23.38
CA ASP A 198 15.25 1.07 22.95
C ASP A 198 14.44 1.61 21.77
N LEU A 199 13.68 2.68 22.01
CA LEU A 199 12.82 3.31 21.00
C LEU A 199 13.37 4.67 20.55
N THR A 200 14.64 4.96 20.84
CA THR A 200 15.25 6.26 20.56
C THR A 200 15.17 6.66 19.09
N SER A 201 15.46 5.73 18.18
CA SER A 201 15.41 5.95 16.73
C SER A 201 13.99 6.08 16.17
N LEU A 202 12.97 5.74 16.97
CA LEU A 202 11.56 5.76 16.57
C LEU A 202 10.83 7.02 17.01
N VAL A 203 11.53 7.92 17.71
CA VAL A 203 11.02 9.25 18.07
C VAL A 203 10.92 10.09 16.81
N ILE A 204 9.73 10.66 16.60
CA ILE A 204 9.49 11.64 15.55
C ILE A 204 9.39 13.04 16.16
N SER A 205 9.88 14.03 15.41
CA SER A 205 9.77 15.47 15.73
C SER A 205 8.32 15.93 15.72
#